data_AF-A0A6G3RLR0-F1
#
_entry.id   AF-A0A6G3RLR0-F1
#
_cell.length_a   1.000
_cell.length_b   1.000
_cell.length_c   1.000
_cell.angle_alpha   90.00
_cell.angle_beta   90.00
_cell.angle_gamma   90.00
#
_symmetry.space_group_name_H-M   'P 1'
#
loop_
_entity.id
_entity.type
_entity.pdbx_description
1 polymer ?
#
loop_
_entity_poly.entity_id
_entity_poly.type
_entity_poly.pdbx_seq_one_letter_code
_entity_poly.pdbx_strand_id
1 'polypeptide(L)'
;HGIAVGGDYRADQPSPKAAAVTRDGGRRWDPAGKPPSAYRSGVAWFPHSRSTALAVGPTGTDVTTDGGRSWRTVDTGSYDTVDCTPDRGCWAAGEKGRIARLEGRP
;
A
#
# COMPACT_ATOMS: atom_id res chain seq x y z
N HIS A 1 -5.48 6.53 -14.06
CA HIS A 1 -5.91 6.18 -12.69
C HIS A 1 -4.69 6.03 -11.82
N GLY A 2 -4.83 6.16 -10.51
CA GLY A 2 -3.70 6.12 -9.58
C GLY A 2 -4.18 5.95 -8.15
N ILE A 3 -3.24 5.61 -7.28
CA ILE A 3 -3.42 5.47 -5.84
C ILE A 3 -2.41 6.40 -5.16
N ALA A 4 -2.84 7.04 -4.08
CA ALA A 4 -1.97 7.66 -3.11
C ALA A 4 -2.27 7.05 -1.73
N VAL A 5 -1.22 6.84 -0.94
CA VAL A 5 -1.32 6.40 0.45
C VAL A 5 -0.56 7.38 1.34
N GLY A 6 -0.89 7.40 2.62
CA GLY A 6 -0.27 8.28 3.60
C GLY A 6 -0.99 8.16 4.94
N GLY A 7 -1.15 9.28 5.63
CA GLY A 7 -1.74 9.33 6.97
C GLY A 7 -0.89 10.14 7.94
N ASP A 8 -1.21 10.04 9.23
CA ASP A 8 -0.36 10.61 10.29
C ASP A 8 0.79 9.63 10.58
N TYR A 9 2.01 10.06 10.33
CA TYR A 9 3.21 9.24 10.52
C TYR A 9 3.54 8.99 12.00
N ARG A 10 2.93 9.74 12.93
CA ARG A 10 3.11 9.52 14.36
C ARG A 10 2.49 8.19 14.75
N ALA A 11 3.23 7.41 15.53
CA ALA A 11 2.75 6.16 16.08
C ALA A 11 1.41 6.37 16.82
N ASP A 12 0.53 5.36 16.71
CA ASP A 12 -0.76 5.27 17.39
C ASP A 12 -1.78 6.37 17.04
N GLN A 13 -1.52 7.20 16.04
CA GLN A 13 -2.51 8.16 15.53
C GLN A 13 -3.39 7.52 14.44
N PRO A 14 -4.73 7.68 14.52
CA PRO A 14 -5.62 7.16 13.50
C PRO A 14 -5.40 7.89 12.18
N SER A 15 -5.40 7.14 11.08
CA SER A 15 -5.28 7.70 9.73
C SER A 15 -6.58 7.43 8.93
N PRO A 16 -7.71 8.09 9.27
CA PRO A 16 -9.01 7.82 8.65
C PRO A 16 -9.08 8.17 7.16
N LYS A 17 -8.05 8.84 6.63
CA LYS A 17 -7.89 9.18 5.21
C LYS A 17 -6.50 8.75 4.70
N ALA A 18 -6.09 7.52 5.03
CA ALA A 18 -4.78 6.98 4.66
C ALA A 18 -4.63 6.58 3.18
N ALA A 19 -5.70 6.68 2.37
CA ALA A 19 -5.65 6.36 0.95
C ALA A 19 -6.66 7.16 0.13
N ALA A 20 -6.28 7.47 -1.11
CA ALA A 20 -7.14 8.08 -2.11
C ALA A 20 -6.86 7.50 -3.50
N VAL A 21 -7.87 7.55 -4.36
CA VAL A 21 -7.79 7.08 -5.74
C VAL A 21 -8.09 8.21 -6.72
N THR A 22 -7.44 8.18 -7.86
CA THR A 22 -7.74 9.07 -8.99
C THR A 22 -8.11 8.24 -10.20
N ARG A 23 -9.03 8.75 -11.03
CA ARG A 23 -9.37 8.17 -12.33
C ARG A 23 -8.87 9.02 -13.51
N ASP A 24 -8.50 10.27 -13.25
CA ASP A 24 -8.22 11.30 -14.25
C ASP A 24 -6.76 11.78 -14.24
N GLY A 25 -5.84 10.95 -13.74
CA GLY A 25 -4.40 11.25 -13.75
C GLY A 25 -3.98 12.21 -12.65
N GLY A 26 -4.76 12.29 -11.56
CA GLY A 26 -4.45 13.09 -10.38
C GLY A 26 -5.08 14.47 -10.37
N ARG A 27 -5.98 14.79 -11.32
CA ARG A 27 -6.72 16.06 -11.31
C ARG A 27 -7.73 16.09 -10.18
N ARG A 28 -8.37 14.94 -9.90
CA ARG A 28 -9.23 14.71 -8.74
C ARG A 28 -8.82 13.45 -8.01
N TRP A 29 -8.94 13.52 -6.69
CA TRP A 29 -8.72 12.42 -5.76
C TRP A 29 -9.97 12.21 -4.91
N ASP A 30 -10.47 10.98 -4.90
CA ASP A 30 -11.57 10.56 -4.05
C ASP A 30 -11.00 9.66 -2.92
N PRO A 31 -11.33 9.91 -1.64
CA PRO A 31 -10.89 9.07 -0.54
C PRO A 31 -11.32 7.61 -0.70
N ALA A 32 -10.50 6.67 -0.24
CA ALA A 32 -10.89 5.27 -0.15
C ALA A 32 -12.05 5.11 0.85
N GLY A 33 -13.04 4.28 0.51
CA GLY A 33 -14.17 4.00 1.40
C GLY A 33 -13.78 3.15 2.60
N LYS A 34 -12.76 2.29 2.43
CA LYS A 34 -12.11 1.53 3.51
C LYS A 34 -10.59 1.66 3.37
N PRO A 35 -9.98 2.75 3.89
CA PRO A 35 -8.53 2.96 3.79
C PRO A 35 -7.76 1.97 4.67
N PRO A 36 -6.42 1.89 4.54
CA PRO A 36 -5.56 1.31 5.57
C PRO A 36 -5.86 1.92 6.94
N SER A 37 -5.73 1.13 8.01
CA SER A 37 -6.05 1.57 9.37
C SER A 37 -5.03 2.54 9.97
N ALA A 38 -3.82 2.58 9.40
CA ALA A 38 -2.70 3.39 9.85
C ALA A 38 -1.91 3.94 8.66
N TYR A 39 -0.93 4.80 8.95
CA TYR A 39 -0.03 5.37 7.96
C TYR A 39 0.68 4.31 7.11
N ARG A 40 0.75 4.58 5.80
CA ARG A 40 1.54 3.81 4.84
C ARG A 40 2.47 4.75 4.08
N SER A 41 3.76 4.41 4.07
CA SER A 41 4.83 5.20 3.46
C SER A 41 5.03 4.90 1.98
N GLY A 42 4.68 3.71 1.52
CA GLY A 42 4.88 3.28 0.14
C GLY A 42 3.69 2.50 -0.41
N VAL A 43 3.45 2.61 -1.72
CA VAL A 43 2.46 1.82 -2.45
C VAL A 43 2.99 1.42 -3.83
N ALA A 44 2.79 0.16 -4.21
CA ALA A 44 3.16 -0.36 -5.51
C ALA A 44 2.02 -1.19 -6.10
N TRP A 45 1.78 -1.01 -7.40
CA TRP A 45 0.87 -1.87 -8.15
C TRP A 45 1.49 -3.24 -8.34
N PHE A 46 0.66 -4.28 -8.25
CA PHE A 46 1.08 -5.56 -8.80
C PHE A 46 1.28 -5.45 -10.31
N PRO A 47 2.32 -6.07 -10.87
CA PRO A 47 2.59 -5.99 -12.29
C PRO A 47 1.43 -6.60 -13.07
N HIS A 48 1.07 -5.92 -14.16
CA HIS A 48 -0.06 -6.24 -15.04
C HIS A 48 -1.45 -6.19 -14.38
N SER A 49 -1.57 -5.72 -13.14
CA SER A 49 -2.87 -5.47 -12.50
C SER A 49 -3.20 -3.97 -12.50
N ARG A 50 -4.47 -3.63 -12.71
CA ARG A 50 -5.01 -2.27 -12.52
C ARG A 50 -5.89 -2.16 -11.26
N SER A 51 -6.01 -3.24 -10.50
CA SER A 51 -6.88 -3.31 -9.33
C SER A 51 -6.16 -3.80 -8.08
N THR A 52 -5.00 -4.45 -8.23
CA THR A 52 -4.24 -5.01 -7.11
C THR A 52 -3.00 -4.19 -6.82
N ALA A 53 -2.85 -3.73 -5.58
CA ALA A 53 -1.67 -3.01 -5.10
C ALA A 53 -1.36 -3.38 -3.65
N LEU A 54 -0.09 -3.21 -3.27
CA LEU A 54 0.39 -3.33 -1.90
C LEU A 54 0.75 -1.96 -1.36
N ALA A 55 0.35 -1.67 -0.13
CA ALA A 55 0.80 -0.51 0.61
C ALA A 55 1.53 -0.98 1.87
N VAL A 56 2.67 -0.36 2.18
CA VAL A 56 3.50 -0.71 3.34
C VAL A 56 3.72 0.48 4.25
N GLY A 57 3.98 0.21 5.51
CA GLY A 57 4.39 1.22 6.48
C GLY A 57 4.93 0.59 7.77
N PRO A 58 5.27 1.41 8.76
CA PRO A 58 5.89 0.96 10.01
C PRO A 58 5.03 -0.04 10.81
N THR A 59 3.71 -0.04 10.58
CA THR A 59 2.74 -0.87 11.32
C THR A 59 2.09 -1.96 10.47
N GLY A 60 2.57 -2.21 9.25
CA GLY A 60 2.12 -3.34 8.45
C GLY A 60 2.04 -3.11 6.95
N THR A 61 1.55 -4.14 6.29
CA THR A 61 1.29 -4.21 4.85
C THR A 61 -0.20 -4.45 4.61
N ASP A 62 -0.79 -3.67 3.70
CA ASP A 62 -2.17 -3.81 3.25
C ASP A 62 -2.22 -4.10 1.76
N VAL A 63 -3.21 -4.91 1.36
CA VAL A 63 -3.52 -5.20 -0.04
C VAL A 63 -4.87 -4.60 -0.42
N THR A 64 -4.94 -4.04 -1.62
CA THR A 64 -6.20 -3.77 -2.31
C THR A 64 -6.33 -4.70 -3.50
N THR A 65 -7.55 -5.07 -3.86
CA THR A 65 -7.87 -5.82 -5.10
C THR A 65 -8.93 -5.11 -5.94
N ASP A 66 -9.32 -3.90 -5.54
CA ASP A 66 -10.41 -3.12 -6.15
C ASP A 66 -9.96 -1.74 -6.64
N GLY A 67 -8.64 -1.54 -6.78
CA GLY A 67 -8.01 -0.32 -7.27
C GLY A 67 -7.81 0.74 -6.19
N GLY A 68 -7.67 0.35 -4.93
CA GLY A 68 -7.40 1.24 -3.79
C GLY A 68 -8.65 1.78 -3.09
N ARG A 69 -9.84 1.29 -3.43
CA ARG A 69 -11.10 1.72 -2.80
C ARG A 69 -11.31 1.06 -1.44
N SER A 70 -10.86 -0.17 -1.29
CA SER A 70 -10.80 -0.89 -0.03
C SER A 70 -9.47 -1.61 0.17
N TRP A 71 -9.05 -1.68 1.44
CA TRP A 71 -7.78 -2.26 1.86
C TRP A 71 -7.98 -3.31 2.95
N ARG A 72 -7.09 -4.29 2.97
CA ARG A 72 -7.05 -5.36 3.97
C ARG A 72 -5.61 -5.65 4.39
N THR A 73 -5.36 -5.71 5.68
CA THR A 73 -4.05 -6.05 6.23
C THR A 73 -3.69 -7.50 5.95
N VAL A 74 -2.44 -7.73 5.52
CA VAL A 74 -1.90 -9.06 5.19
C VAL A 74 -0.64 -9.40 5.98
N ASP A 75 0.04 -8.39 6.52
CA ASP A 75 1.22 -8.54 7.37
C ASP A 75 1.29 -7.34 8.33
N THR A 76 1.88 -7.53 9.51
CA THR A 76 2.04 -6.48 10.53
C THR A 76 3.51 -6.05 10.69
N GLY A 77 4.38 -6.48 9.79
CA GLY A 77 5.78 -6.10 9.76
C GLY A 77 5.99 -4.65 9.30
N SER A 78 7.00 -4.01 9.89
CA SER A 78 7.47 -2.69 9.50
C SER A 78 8.26 -2.74 8.18
N TYR A 79 7.81 -1.95 7.21
CA TYR A 79 8.55 -1.64 5.99
C TYR A 79 8.39 -0.16 5.63
N ASP A 80 9.45 0.44 5.10
CA ASP A 80 9.51 1.85 4.72
C ASP A 80 9.17 2.07 3.24
N THR A 81 9.44 1.07 2.40
CA THR A 81 9.21 1.16 0.95
C THR A 81 8.82 -0.20 0.35
N VAL A 82 8.15 -0.15 -0.80
CA VAL A 82 7.72 -1.31 -1.58
C VAL A 82 7.86 -0.99 -3.06
N ASP A 83 8.31 -1.97 -3.85
CA ASP A 83 8.30 -1.90 -5.32
C ASP A 83 7.95 -3.27 -5.91
N CYS A 84 7.36 -3.24 -7.10
CA CYS A 84 6.94 -4.43 -7.82
C CYS A 84 7.42 -4.36 -9.28
N THR A 85 8.18 -5.36 -9.70
CA THR A 85 8.81 -5.44 -11.01
C THR A 85 7.93 -6.19 -12.02
N PRO A 86 8.08 -5.96 -13.34
CA PRO A 86 7.27 -6.63 -14.36
C PRO A 86 7.30 -8.17 -14.34
N ASP A 87 8.35 -8.77 -13.80
CA ASP A 87 8.51 -10.22 -13.64
C ASP A 87 7.79 -10.80 -12.41
N ARG A 88 6.90 -10.04 -11.77
CA ARG A 88 6.11 -10.44 -10.59
C ARG A 88 6.88 -10.50 -9.27
N GLY A 89 8.13 -10.02 -9.24
CA GLY A 89 8.82 -9.75 -7.99
C GLY A 89 8.22 -8.54 -7.28
N CYS A 90 7.70 -8.70 -6.08
CA CYS A 90 7.36 -7.58 -5.20
C CYS A 90 8.24 -7.64 -3.96
N TRP A 91 8.95 -6.55 -3.69
CA TRP A 91 9.92 -6.43 -2.62
C TRP A 91 9.57 -5.28 -1.70
N ALA A 92 9.82 -5.46 -0.41
CA ALA A 92 9.70 -4.42 0.60
C ALA A 92 10.99 -4.34 1.43
N ALA A 93 11.36 -3.12 1.81
CA ALA A 93 12.52 -2.86 2.67
C ALA A 93 12.10 -2.00 3.86
N GLY A 94 12.70 -2.23 5.03
CA GLY A 94 12.32 -1.59 6.30
C GLY A 94 13.44 -1.50 7.32
N GLU A 95 13.05 -1.23 8.56
CA GLU A 95 13.98 -0.98 9.66
C GLU A 95 15.04 -2.07 9.83
N LYS A 96 16.23 -1.66 10.31
CA LYS A 96 17.33 -2.57 10.66
C LYS A 96 17.77 -3.48 9.50
N GLY A 97 17.60 -3.01 8.25
CA GLY A 97 17.98 -3.75 7.05
C GLY A 97 17.02 -4.88 6.70
N ARG A 98 15.78 -4.86 7.20
CA ARG A 98 14.77 -5.86 6.86
C ARG A 98 14.44 -5.80 5.37
N ILE A 99 14.43 -6.95 4.71
CA ILE A 99 14.00 -7.11 3.32
C ILE A 99 12.97 -8.25 3.29
N ALA A 100 11.90 -8.08 2.53
CA ALA A 100 10.96 -9.15 2.26
C ALA A 100 10.60 -9.20 0.78
N ARG A 101 10.28 -10.41 0.34
CA ARG A 101 9.69 -10.68 -0.97
C ARG A 101 8.31 -11.25 -0.74
N LEU A 102 7.36 -10.80 -1.55
CA LEU A 102 6.04 -11.41 -1.58
C LEU A 102 6.12 -12.78 -2.26
N GLU A 103 5.74 -13.81 -1.53
CA GLU A 103 5.60 -15.17 -2.06
C GLU A 103 4.12 -15.49 -2.26
N GLY A 104 3.80 -16.03 -3.44
CA GLY A 104 2.51 -16.68 -3.65
C GLY A 104 2.46 -17.96 -2.82
N ARG A 105 1.29 -18.33 -2.29
CA ARG A 105 1.13 -19.70 -1.81
C ARG A 105 1.23 -20.65 -3.01
N PRO A 106 1.89 -21.81 -2.87
CA PRO A 106 1.81 -22.87 -3.87
C PRO A 106 0.36 -23.33 -4.09
#